data_AF-A0A194Q622-F1
#
_entry.id   AF-A0A194Q622-F1
#
_cell.length_a   1.000
_cell.length_b   1.000
_cell.length_c   1.000
_cell.angle_alpha   90.00
_cell.angle_beta   90.00
_cell.angle_gamma   90.00
#
_symmetry.space_group_name_H-M   'P 1'
#
loop_
_entity.id
_entity.type
_entity.pdbx_description
1 polymer ?
#
loop_
_entity_poly.entity_id
_entity_poly.type
_entity_poly.pdbx_seq_one_letter_code
_entity_poly.pdbx_strand_id
1 'polypeptide(L)'
;MEEDFHNRETALKVVYRGFIGKHFAERTNKGPKVPVMADPSPYTMMTCPYNPAHQVEKYKLQTHLQKCAKQYFKGKKVNCPFDATHVVNEPELDHHITVCPKRFMLDTQLYVTDDDYRPTVGLAAPAPVVPTEENWDDDCCVSYNPELHKKPPHVITKPKGAVPSERRKKRMEGVKNYQPPQT
;
A
#
# COMPACT_ATOMS: atom_id res chain seq x y z
N MET A 1 -43.83 -16.84 -27.26
CA MET A 1 -42.58 -16.25 -27.77
C MET A 1 -41.62 -16.09 -26.60
N GLU A 2 -41.37 -17.17 -25.85
CA GLU A 2 -40.70 -17.08 -24.53
C GLU A 2 -40.27 -18.46 -23.97
N GLU A 3 -39.86 -19.41 -24.81
CA GLU A 3 -39.48 -20.77 -24.33
C GLU A 3 -38.14 -21.33 -24.83
N ASP A 4 -37.26 -20.50 -25.42
CA ASP A 4 -36.02 -21.00 -26.06
C ASP A 4 -34.70 -20.60 -25.35
N PHE A 5 -34.74 -20.05 -24.12
CA PHE A 5 -33.52 -19.55 -23.45
C PHE A 5 -32.88 -20.51 -22.44
N HIS A 6 -33.53 -21.62 -22.07
CA HIS A 6 -33.03 -22.54 -21.04
C HIS A 6 -32.16 -23.70 -21.55
N ASN A 7 -31.90 -23.80 -22.85
CA ASN A 7 -31.19 -24.94 -23.44
C ASN A 7 -29.80 -24.58 -24.03
N ARG A 8 -29.05 -23.72 -23.32
CA ARG A 8 -27.63 -23.45 -23.62
C ARG A 8 -26.70 -23.49 -22.40
N GLU A 9 -27.22 -23.58 -21.18
CA GLU A 9 -26.38 -23.60 -19.95
C GLU A 9 -25.97 -24.99 -19.47
N THR A 10 -26.41 -26.06 -20.14
CA THR A 10 -26.17 -27.45 -19.70
C THR A 10 -24.97 -28.15 -20.37
N ALA A 11 -24.18 -27.45 -21.20
CA ALA A 11 -23.08 -28.06 -21.97
C ALA A 11 -21.65 -27.83 -21.41
N LEU A 12 -21.45 -27.09 -20.32
CA LEU A 12 -20.09 -26.82 -19.78
C LEU A 12 -19.82 -27.35 -18.36
N LYS A 13 -20.67 -28.23 -17.82
CA LYS A 13 -20.53 -28.78 -16.46
C LYS A 13 -20.12 -30.28 -16.38
N VAL A 14 -19.55 -30.88 -17.43
CA VAL A 14 -19.29 -32.34 -17.46
C VAL A 14 -17.83 -32.76 -17.71
N VAL A 15 -16.85 -31.84 -17.75
CA VAL A 15 -15.44 -32.25 -18.09
C VAL A 15 -14.53 -32.52 -16.89
N TYR A 16 -14.87 -32.17 -15.65
CA TYR A 16 -13.99 -32.42 -14.50
C TYR A 16 -14.68 -33.17 -13.36
N ARG A 17 -14.98 -34.44 -13.62
CA ARG A 17 -15.20 -35.46 -12.59
C ARG A 17 -14.20 -36.59 -12.85
N GLY A 18 -13.04 -36.49 -12.20
CA GLY A 18 -12.00 -37.50 -12.30
C GLY A 18 -11.09 -37.49 -11.08
N PHE A 19 -11.10 -38.61 -10.34
CA PHE A 19 -10.02 -39.08 -9.47
C PHE A 19 -9.76 -38.33 -8.15
N ILE A 20 -10.56 -38.66 -7.11
CA ILE A 20 -10.09 -38.59 -5.72
C ILE A 20 -9.86 -40.03 -5.25
N GLY A 21 -8.67 -40.56 -5.60
CA GLY A 21 -8.10 -41.74 -4.98
C GLY A 21 -7.49 -41.37 -3.63
N LYS A 22 -7.91 -42.06 -2.58
CA LYS A 22 -7.40 -41.91 -1.22
C LYS A 22 -5.98 -42.49 -1.15
N HIS A 23 -4.97 -41.64 -1.19
CA HIS A 23 -3.64 -41.96 -0.65
C HIS A 23 -3.34 -40.95 0.47
N PHE A 24 -3.61 -41.38 1.70
CA PHE A 24 -3.24 -40.67 2.91
C PHE A 24 -1.75 -40.92 3.16
N ALA A 25 -0.90 -40.20 2.42
CA ALA A 25 0.52 -40.11 2.75
C ALA A 25 0.68 -39.08 3.87
N GLU A 26 1.31 -39.49 4.96
CA GLU A 26 1.68 -38.65 6.10
C GLU A 26 2.50 -37.46 5.61
N ARG A 27 1.85 -36.31 5.50
CA ARG A 27 2.49 -35.05 5.10
C ARG A 27 3.31 -34.55 6.29
N THR A 28 4.62 -34.76 6.23
CA THR A 28 5.55 -34.06 7.11
C THR A 28 5.40 -32.55 6.85
N ASN A 29 4.95 -31.80 7.85
CA ASN A 29 4.80 -30.35 7.84
C ASN A 29 6.17 -29.64 7.71
N LYS A 30 6.74 -29.65 6.51
CA LYS A 30 7.82 -28.74 6.12
C LYS A 30 7.40 -28.10 4.81
N GLY A 31 6.54 -27.08 4.91
CA GLY A 31 6.36 -26.12 3.83
C GLY A 31 7.72 -25.55 3.39
N PRO A 32 7.85 -25.11 2.13
CA PRO A 32 9.09 -24.52 1.65
C PRO A 32 9.42 -23.31 2.53
N LYS A 33 10.49 -23.44 3.33
CA LYS A 33 11.09 -22.31 4.04
C LYS A 33 11.62 -21.38 2.97
N VAL A 34 10.84 -20.39 2.55
CA VAL A 34 11.39 -19.26 1.81
C VAL A 34 12.45 -18.65 2.73
N PRO A 35 13.72 -18.61 2.31
CA PRO A 35 14.75 -17.97 3.10
C PRO A 35 14.33 -16.52 3.29
N VAL A 36 14.11 -16.12 4.53
CA VAL A 36 13.90 -14.71 4.90
C VAL A 36 15.26 -14.04 4.72
N MET A 37 15.60 -13.73 3.48
CA MET A 37 16.75 -12.91 3.16
C MET A 37 16.44 -11.54 3.77
N ALA A 38 17.24 -11.07 4.73
CA ALA A 38 17.10 -9.74 5.29
C ALA A 38 16.94 -8.71 4.16
N ASP A 39 15.91 -7.87 4.25
CA ASP A 39 15.63 -6.87 3.22
C ASP A 39 16.90 -6.06 2.93
N PRO A 40 17.33 -5.95 1.65
CA PRO A 40 18.55 -5.24 1.32
C PRO A 40 18.48 -3.81 1.82
N SER A 41 19.53 -3.38 2.52
CA SER A 41 19.68 -2.03 3.06
C SER A 41 19.24 -0.97 2.04
N PRO A 42 18.49 0.07 2.45
CA PRO A 42 17.95 1.07 1.53
C PRO A 42 19.04 1.80 0.73
N TYR A 43 20.26 1.85 1.25
CA TYR A 43 21.42 2.51 0.63
C TYR A 43 22.23 1.60 -0.30
N THR A 44 21.76 0.38 -0.57
CA THR A 44 22.43 -0.54 -1.52
C THR A 44 22.38 0.06 -2.93
N MET A 45 23.54 0.16 -3.59
CA MET A 45 23.64 0.62 -4.97
C MET A 45 23.21 -0.49 -5.93
N MET A 46 22.31 -0.15 -6.85
CA MET A 46 21.78 -1.04 -7.88
C MET A 46 22.00 -0.44 -9.26
N THR A 47 22.29 -1.29 -10.23
CA THR A 47 22.49 -0.87 -11.62
C THR A 47 21.14 -0.70 -12.32
N CYS A 48 20.99 0.37 -13.12
CA CYS A 48 19.76 0.63 -13.85
C CYS A 48 19.54 -0.37 -15.01
N PRO A 49 18.34 -0.97 -15.15
CA PRO A 49 18.00 -1.89 -16.25
C PRO A 49 17.99 -1.25 -17.64
N TYR A 50 17.90 0.09 -17.73
CA TYR A 50 17.91 0.82 -18.99
C TYR A 50 19.32 1.20 -19.45
N ASN A 51 20.22 1.49 -18.51
CA ASN A 51 21.59 1.91 -18.80
C ASN A 51 22.55 1.37 -17.74
N PRO A 52 23.50 0.48 -18.10
CA PRO A 52 24.45 -0.09 -17.15
C PRO A 52 25.41 0.94 -16.54
N ALA A 53 25.55 2.12 -17.15
CA ALA A 53 26.38 3.19 -16.59
C ALA A 53 25.75 3.88 -15.37
N HIS A 54 24.44 3.72 -15.14
CA HIS A 54 23.77 4.34 -14.00
C HIS A 54 23.80 3.40 -12.79
N GLN A 55 24.45 3.84 -11.71
CA GLN A 55 24.36 3.23 -10.38
C GLN A 55 23.47 4.10 -9.49
N VAL A 56 22.46 3.50 -8.89
CA VAL A 56 21.40 4.22 -8.15
C VAL A 56 21.10 3.49 -6.85
N GLU A 57 20.97 4.24 -5.77
CA GLU A 57 20.55 3.69 -4.48
C GLU A 57 19.13 3.09 -4.59
N LYS A 58 18.90 1.95 -3.95
CA LYS A 58 17.64 1.20 -4.00
C LYS A 58 16.42 2.08 -3.72
N TYR A 59 16.48 2.97 -2.73
CA TYR A 59 15.36 3.87 -2.41
C TYR A 59 15.05 4.92 -3.49
N LYS A 60 16.04 5.32 -4.30
CA LYS A 60 15.86 6.27 -5.42
C LYS A 60 15.50 5.58 -6.72
N LEU A 61 15.61 4.25 -6.79
CA LEU A 61 15.46 3.48 -8.02
C LEU A 61 14.12 3.73 -8.69
N GLN A 62 13.01 3.72 -7.94
CA GLN A 62 11.67 3.93 -8.49
C GLN A 62 11.56 5.27 -9.25
N THR A 63 12.01 6.36 -8.64
CA THR A 63 11.99 7.70 -9.27
C THR A 63 12.98 7.80 -10.43
N HIS A 64 14.12 7.10 -10.33
CA HIS A 64 15.10 7.05 -11.42
C HIS A 64 14.52 6.35 -12.66
N LEU A 65 13.88 5.20 -12.50
CA LEU A 65 13.33 4.41 -13.60
C LEU A 65 12.30 5.20 -14.41
N GLN A 66 11.44 5.99 -13.78
CA GLN A 66 10.46 6.83 -14.49
C GLN A 66 11.11 7.88 -15.40
N LYS A 67 12.25 8.45 -14.99
CA LYS A 67 12.99 9.42 -15.79
C LYS A 67 13.79 8.72 -16.88
N CYS A 68 14.45 7.62 -16.54
CA CYS A 68 15.30 6.86 -17.44
C CYS A 68 14.49 6.18 -18.56
N ALA A 69 13.27 5.71 -18.26
CA ALA A 69 12.35 5.15 -19.25
C ALA A 69 12.02 6.15 -20.36
N LYS A 70 11.83 7.44 -20.04
CA LYS A 70 11.57 8.49 -21.04
C LYS A 70 12.76 8.79 -21.94
N GLN A 71 13.98 8.56 -21.44
CA GLN A 71 15.22 8.79 -22.16
C GLN A 71 15.70 7.55 -22.94
N TYR A 72 15.06 6.41 -22.74
CA TYR A 72 15.46 5.16 -23.36
C TYR A 72 14.83 5.02 -24.75
N PHE A 73 15.67 5.06 -25.79
CA PHE A 73 15.24 4.94 -27.18
C PHE A 73 15.42 3.53 -27.76
N LYS A 74 16.13 2.64 -27.06
CA LYS A 74 16.59 1.35 -27.58
C LYS A 74 15.62 0.20 -27.31
N GLY A 75 14.37 0.36 -27.72
CA GLY A 75 13.33 -0.67 -27.63
C GLY A 75 12.33 -0.45 -26.49
N LYS A 76 11.35 -1.35 -26.38
CA LYS A 76 10.25 -1.26 -25.43
C LYS A 76 10.53 -2.15 -24.22
N LYS A 77 10.64 -1.52 -23.06
CA LYS A 77 10.68 -2.17 -21.75
C LYS A 77 9.46 -1.71 -20.96
N VAL A 78 8.92 -2.61 -20.16
CA VAL A 78 7.70 -2.42 -19.39
C VAL A 78 7.98 -2.70 -17.91
N ASN A 79 7.22 -2.05 -17.04
CA ASN A 79 7.29 -2.26 -15.61
C ASN A 79 6.38 -3.42 -15.19
N CYS A 80 6.80 -4.16 -14.16
CA CYS A 80 5.97 -5.20 -13.56
C CYS A 80 4.72 -4.58 -12.90
N PRO A 81 3.54 -5.21 -13.03
CA PRO A 81 2.32 -4.75 -12.35
C PRO A 81 2.39 -4.89 -10.83
N PHE A 82 3.22 -5.79 -10.30
CA PHE A 82 3.38 -6.01 -8.86
C PHE A 82 4.44 -5.13 -8.22
N ASP A 83 5.42 -4.67 -9.00
CA ASP A 83 6.54 -3.88 -8.52
C ASP A 83 7.07 -2.91 -9.58
N ALA A 84 7.00 -1.62 -9.26
CA ALA A 84 7.53 -0.57 -10.14
C ALA A 84 9.06 -0.61 -10.30
N THR A 85 9.79 -1.35 -9.45
CA THR A 85 11.26 -1.49 -9.56
C THR A 85 11.69 -2.59 -10.54
N HIS A 86 10.81 -3.55 -10.86
CA HIS A 86 11.08 -4.58 -11.84
C HIS A 86 10.82 -4.04 -13.25
N VAL A 87 11.87 -3.98 -14.07
CA VAL A 87 11.80 -3.58 -15.48
C VAL A 87 12.18 -4.78 -16.33
N VAL A 88 11.29 -5.16 -17.24
CA VAL A 88 11.41 -6.36 -18.08
C VAL A 88 11.17 -5.95 -19.54
N ASN A 89 11.69 -6.73 -20.48
CA ASN A 89 11.37 -6.52 -21.89
C ASN A 89 9.91 -6.88 -22.15
N GLU A 90 9.24 -6.17 -23.06
CA GLU A 90 7.82 -6.42 -23.39
C GLU A 90 7.47 -7.89 -23.67
N PRO A 91 8.24 -8.67 -24.46
CA PRO A 91 7.90 -10.08 -24.72
C PRO A 91 8.14 -11.02 -23.52
N GLU A 92 8.93 -10.59 -22.52
CA GLU A 92 9.26 -11.40 -21.35
C GLU A 92 8.31 -11.13 -20.17
N LEU A 93 7.41 -10.15 -20.31
CA LEU A 93 6.49 -9.74 -19.24
C LEU A 93 5.58 -10.90 -18.80
N ASP A 94 5.03 -11.67 -19.74
CA ASP A 94 4.13 -12.79 -19.43
C ASP A 94 4.83 -13.85 -18.59
N HIS A 95 6.07 -14.19 -18.96
CA HIS A 95 6.88 -15.11 -18.17
C HIS A 95 7.21 -14.52 -16.80
N HIS A 96 7.62 -13.25 -16.74
CA HIS A 96 7.91 -12.57 -15.48
C HIS A 96 6.73 -12.58 -14.51
N ILE A 97 5.50 -12.36 -14.98
CA ILE A 97 4.30 -12.39 -14.13
C ILE A 97 4.15 -13.75 -13.44
N THR A 98 4.47 -14.85 -14.13
CA THR A 98 4.35 -16.20 -13.54
C THR A 98 5.39 -16.50 -12.45
N VAL A 99 6.61 -15.93 -12.57
CA VAL A 99 7.77 -16.22 -11.70
C VAL A 99 8.09 -15.07 -10.74
N CYS A 100 7.35 -13.96 -10.79
CA CYS A 100 7.68 -12.76 -10.01
C CYS A 100 7.68 -13.04 -8.50
N PRO A 101 8.76 -12.71 -7.76
CA PRO A 101 8.84 -12.93 -6.32
C PRO A 101 7.73 -12.22 -5.53
N LYS A 102 7.29 -11.05 -6.01
CA LYS A 102 6.27 -10.23 -5.35
C LYS A 102 4.83 -10.64 -5.70
N ARG A 103 4.64 -11.63 -6.56
CA ARG A 103 3.30 -12.19 -6.86
C ARG A 103 2.64 -12.77 -5.61
N PHE A 104 3.44 -13.32 -4.68
CA PHE A 104 2.95 -13.87 -3.41
C PHE A 104 2.06 -12.90 -2.63
N MET A 105 2.34 -11.59 -2.67
CA MET A 105 1.52 -10.58 -2.00
C MET A 105 0.08 -10.57 -2.52
N LEU A 106 -0.12 -10.75 -3.83
CA LEU A 106 -1.45 -10.87 -4.42
C LEU A 106 -2.06 -12.23 -4.06
N ASP A 107 -1.28 -13.31 -4.15
CA ASP A 107 -1.77 -14.66 -3.88
C ASP A 107 -2.26 -14.79 -2.42
N THR A 108 -1.58 -14.16 -1.44
CA THR A 108 -2.05 -14.13 -0.04
C THR A 108 -3.38 -13.40 0.16
N GLN A 109 -3.72 -12.46 -0.72
CA GLN A 109 -4.99 -11.72 -0.63
C GLN A 109 -6.13 -12.45 -1.34
N LEU A 110 -5.82 -13.18 -2.42
CA LEU A 110 -6.81 -13.87 -3.22
C LEU A 110 -7.13 -15.28 -2.71
N TYR A 111 -6.11 -15.98 -2.21
CA TYR A 111 -6.24 -17.35 -1.73
C TYR A 111 -6.14 -17.36 -0.21
N VAL A 112 -7.19 -17.88 0.43
CA VAL A 112 -7.13 -18.28 1.84
C VAL A 112 -6.14 -19.45 1.90
N THR A 113 -4.90 -19.13 2.22
CA THR A 113 -3.80 -20.11 2.36
C THR A 113 -3.63 -20.58 3.80
N ASP A 114 -4.26 -19.87 4.74
CA ASP A 114 -4.30 -20.25 6.14
C ASP A 114 -5.50 -21.16 6.37
N ASP A 115 -5.25 -22.38 6.85
CA ASP A 115 -6.20 -23.03 7.73
C ASP A 115 -6.32 -22.08 8.94
N ASP A 116 -7.29 -21.17 8.90
CA ASP A 116 -7.62 -20.19 9.94
C ASP A 116 -8.12 -20.85 11.25
N TYR A 117 -7.67 -22.07 11.54
CA TYR A 117 -7.79 -22.71 12.83
C TYR A 117 -6.94 -21.95 13.83
N ARG A 118 -7.50 -20.83 14.29
CA ARG A 118 -7.16 -20.23 15.57
C ARG A 118 -7.91 -21.07 16.59
N PRO A 119 -7.24 -21.99 17.32
CA PRO A 119 -7.92 -22.65 18.43
C PRO A 119 -8.49 -21.53 19.30
N THR A 120 -9.78 -21.62 19.61
CA THR A 120 -10.41 -20.72 20.57
C THR A 120 -9.74 -21.01 21.91
N VAL A 121 -8.63 -20.32 22.18
CA VAL A 121 -8.04 -20.26 23.51
C VAL A 121 -9.10 -19.54 24.33
N GLY A 122 -9.73 -20.26 25.25
CA GLY A 122 -10.65 -19.66 26.19
C GLY A 122 -9.94 -18.46 26.81
N LEU A 123 -10.55 -17.28 26.69
CA LEU A 123 -10.02 -16.07 27.29
C LEU A 123 -9.73 -16.40 28.75
N ALA A 124 -8.45 -16.46 29.12
CA ALA A 124 -8.08 -16.46 30.52
C ALA A 124 -8.76 -15.24 31.15
N ALA A 125 -9.28 -15.41 32.37
CA ALA A 125 -9.87 -14.30 33.11
C ALA A 125 -8.98 -13.05 32.96
N PRO A 126 -9.56 -11.86 32.77
CA PRO A 126 -8.78 -10.64 32.58
C PRO A 126 -7.71 -10.60 33.66
N ALA A 127 -6.46 -10.41 33.25
CA ALA A 127 -5.34 -10.34 34.18
C ALA A 127 -5.72 -9.37 35.32
N PRO A 128 -5.37 -9.70 36.58
CA PRO A 128 -5.69 -8.81 37.70
C PRO A 128 -5.19 -7.42 37.35
N VAL A 129 -6.10 -6.43 37.43
CA VAL A 129 -5.79 -5.04 37.17
C VAL A 129 -4.67 -4.64 38.12
N VAL A 130 -3.46 -4.54 37.61
CA VAL A 130 -2.31 -4.05 38.39
C VAL A 130 -2.62 -2.57 38.63
N PRO A 131 -2.69 -2.10 39.89
CA PRO A 131 -2.81 -0.68 40.14
C PRO A 131 -1.50 -0.02 39.74
N THR A 132 -1.47 0.49 38.51
CA THR A 132 -0.40 1.35 38.02
C THR A 132 -0.84 2.79 38.21
N GLU A 133 -0.03 3.55 38.94
CA GLU A 133 -0.24 4.98 39.23
C GLU A 133 -0.11 5.89 37.99
N GLU A 134 0.42 5.36 36.88
CA GLU A 134 0.57 6.05 35.60
C GLU A 134 -0.26 5.33 34.50
N ASN A 135 -1.48 5.80 34.28
CA ASN A 135 -2.34 5.33 33.19
C ASN A 135 -2.39 6.38 32.08
N TRP A 136 -1.86 6.04 30.90
CA TRP A 136 -1.88 6.91 29.72
C TRP A 136 -3.29 7.23 29.21
N ASP A 137 -4.30 6.46 29.63
CA ASP A 137 -5.72 6.73 29.33
C ASP A 137 -6.37 7.72 30.32
N ASP A 138 -5.82 7.88 31.54
CA ASP A 138 -6.33 8.80 32.57
C ASP A 138 -5.77 10.23 32.42
N ASP A 139 -4.73 10.40 31.61
CA ASP A 139 -4.30 11.70 31.09
C ASP A 139 -5.36 12.19 30.08
N CYS A 140 -6.49 12.62 30.62
CA CYS A 140 -7.48 13.43 29.93
C CYS A 140 -6.87 14.81 29.66
N CYS A 141 -5.91 14.84 28.74
CA CYS A 141 -5.45 16.05 28.13
C CYS A 141 -6.71 16.77 27.62
N VAL A 142 -6.93 17.99 28.12
CA VAL A 142 -8.04 18.81 27.67
C VAL A 142 -7.95 18.85 26.16
N SER A 143 -8.92 18.25 25.46
CA SER A 143 -8.89 18.14 24.01
C SER A 143 -8.53 19.50 23.44
N TYR A 144 -7.52 19.55 22.56
CA TYR A 144 -7.02 20.79 21.98
C TYR A 144 -8.17 21.75 21.66
N ASN A 145 -8.23 22.89 22.37
CA ASN A 145 -9.24 23.89 22.11
C ASN A 145 -8.70 24.88 21.06
N PRO A 146 -9.14 24.79 19.78
CA PRO A 146 -8.64 25.64 18.71
C PRO A 146 -8.94 27.13 18.94
N GLU A 147 -9.88 27.44 19.83
CA GLU A 147 -10.24 28.82 20.13
C GLU A 147 -9.20 29.55 20.99
N LEU A 148 -8.46 28.83 21.82
CA LEU A 148 -7.38 29.39 22.64
C LEU A 148 -6.16 29.79 21.79
N HIS A 149 -6.03 29.18 20.60
CA HIS A 149 -4.97 29.46 19.63
C HIS A 149 -5.45 30.30 18.45
N LYS A 150 -6.46 31.17 18.67
CA LYS A 150 -6.81 32.20 17.68
C LYS A 150 -5.59 33.12 17.48
N LYS A 151 -5.16 33.25 16.22
CA LYS A 151 -4.00 34.08 15.89
C LYS A 151 -4.25 35.52 16.34
N PRO A 152 -3.23 36.20 16.89
CA PRO A 152 -3.38 37.57 17.35
C PRO A 152 -3.83 38.48 16.20
N PRO A 153 -4.50 39.61 16.51
CA PRO A 153 -5.16 40.46 15.52
C PRO A 153 -4.21 41.05 14.46
N HIS A 154 -2.90 41.08 14.73
CA HIS A 154 -1.88 41.49 13.76
C HIS A 154 -1.63 40.46 12.65
N VAL A 155 -2.10 39.21 12.77
CA VAL A 155 -1.85 38.16 11.76
C VAL A 155 -3.04 38.04 10.80
N ILE A 156 -2.85 38.53 9.57
CA ILE A 156 -3.85 38.41 8.50
C ILE A 156 -4.00 36.94 8.07
N THR A 157 -5.20 36.37 8.24
CA THR A 157 -5.50 34.97 7.90
C THR A 157 -6.18 34.83 6.53
N LYS A 158 -5.86 33.76 5.80
CA LYS A 158 -6.50 33.42 4.53
C LYS A 158 -7.77 32.59 4.80
N PRO A 159 -8.96 32.96 4.29
CA PRO A 159 -10.16 32.14 4.46
C PRO A 159 -10.03 30.84 3.65
N LYS A 160 -10.37 29.70 4.26
CA LYS A 160 -10.41 28.38 3.61
C LYS A 160 -11.70 28.27 2.78
N GLY A 161 -11.62 27.68 1.58
CA GLY A 161 -12.79 27.40 0.73
C GLY A 161 -13.39 28.59 -0.04
N ALA A 162 -12.98 29.83 0.23
CA ALA A 162 -13.51 31.02 -0.47
C ALA A 162 -13.00 31.14 -1.92
N VAL A 163 -13.76 31.78 -2.81
CA VAL A 163 -13.35 32.02 -4.20
C VAL A 163 -12.18 33.03 -4.29
N PRO A 164 -11.40 33.08 -5.40
CA PRO A 164 -10.26 33.98 -5.51
C PRO A 164 -10.56 35.46 -5.20
N SER A 165 -11.72 35.98 -5.61
CA SER A 165 -12.16 37.36 -5.38
C SER A 165 -12.39 37.66 -3.89
N GLU A 166 -13.06 36.76 -3.17
CA GLU A 166 -13.32 36.88 -1.73
C GLU A 166 -12.03 36.80 -0.92
N ARG A 167 -11.11 35.89 -1.29
CA ARG A 167 -9.78 35.82 -0.67
C ARG A 167 -9.01 37.12 -0.83
N ARG A 168 -9.12 37.77 -2.00
CA ARG A 168 -8.49 39.08 -2.26
C ARG A 168 -9.16 40.18 -1.42
N LYS A 169 -10.50 40.23 -1.36
CA LYS A 169 -11.24 41.20 -0.56
C LYS A 169 -10.86 41.12 0.92
N LYS A 170 -10.86 39.91 1.50
CA LYS A 170 -10.51 39.67 2.91
C LYS A 170 -9.05 40.02 3.22
N ARG A 171 -8.13 39.82 2.26
CA ARG A 171 -6.74 40.29 2.39
C ARG A 171 -6.66 41.81 2.42
N MET A 172 -7.34 42.49 1.50
CA MET A 172 -7.35 43.96 1.45
C MET A 172 -7.94 44.57 2.73
N GLU A 173 -9.01 43.97 3.26
CA GLU A 173 -9.62 44.36 4.53
C GLU A 173 -8.69 44.11 5.72
N GLY A 174 -8.01 42.95 5.76
CA GLY A 174 -7.01 42.65 6.76
C GLY A 174 -5.82 43.61 6.74
N VAL A 175 -5.41 44.08 5.56
CA VAL A 175 -4.35 45.11 5.42
C VAL A 175 -4.82 46.47 5.95
N LYS A 176 -6.09 46.85 5.71
CA LYS A 176 -6.65 48.10 6.24
C LYS A 176 -6.73 48.12 7.77
N ASN A 177 -7.07 46.98 8.37
CA ASN A 177 -7.27 46.84 9.82
C ASN A 177 -6.00 46.35 10.54
N TYR A 178 -4.87 46.24 9.83
CA TYR A 178 -3.63 45.76 10.40
C TYR A 178 -3.07 46.76 11.41
N GLN A 179 -2.86 46.29 12.65
CA GLN A 179 -2.12 47.03 13.66
C GLN A 179 -0.86 46.25 13.99
N PRO A 180 0.34 46.87 13.91
CA PRO A 180 1.57 46.20 14.31
C PRO A 180 1.52 45.87 15.82
N PRO A 181 2.20 44.80 16.26
CA PRO A 181 2.30 44.50 17.68
C PRO A 181 2.99 45.67 18.40
N GLN A 182 2.41 46.11 19.52
CA GLN A 182 3.04 47.09 20.40
C GLN A 182 4.26 46.40 21.04
N THR A 183 5.45 46.99 20.86
CA THR A 183 6.71 46.53 21.46
C THR A 183 6.77 46.81 22.95
#